data_AF-A0A8S1A682-F1
#
_entry.id   AF-A0A8S1A682-F1
#
_cell.length_a   1.000
_cell.length_b   1.000
_cell.length_c   1.000
_cell.angle_alpha   90.00
_cell.angle_beta   90.00
_cell.angle_gamma   90.00
#
_symmetry.space_group_name_H-M   'P 1'
#
loop_
_entity.id
_entity.type
_entity.pdbx_description
1 polymer ?
#
loop_
_entity_poly.entity_id
_entity_poly.type
_entity_poly.pdbx_seq_one_letter_code
_entity_poly.pdbx_strand_id
1 'polypeptide(L)'
;MAKVLSASKIIIWDECTMAHKRALEALNRTLKDLRNDSRCLGGSMILLFGDFRQTLPVIPRSTAADEINACLKPSNLWRYVNKLQLTTNMRVALLNDTFAEDFSEQLLTIAAKNKDVDDLNYIIQNKIIETMHSFKSIDRVTNEDEATNYPIEFLNSLDVPGLPLHNLRLKVGSVVIMLRNINQPKL
;
A
#
# COMPACT_ATOMS: atom_id res chain seq x y z
N MET A 1 -15.92 13.26 9.18
CA MET A 1 -14.50 13.57 8.93
C MET A 1 -14.14 15.04 9.15
N ALA A 2 -14.84 16.01 8.53
CA ALA A 2 -14.51 17.44 8.65
C ALA A 2 -14.42 17.97 10.10
N LYS A 3 -15.36 17.58 10.98
CA LYS A 3 -15.32 17.93 12.42
C LYS A 3 -14.09 17.38 13.16
N VAL A 4 -13.61 16.21 12.76
CA VAL A 4 -12.40 15.61 13.35
C VAL A 4 -11.19 16.43 12.90
N LEU A 5 -11.06 16.67 11.60
CA LEU A 5 -9.97 17.46 11.02
C LEU A 5 -9.93 18.89 11.53
N SER A 6 -11.07 19.53 11.79
CA SER A 6 -11.10 20.88 12.36
C SER A 6 -10.60 20.91 13.81
N ALA A 7 -10.82 19.85 14.59
CA ALA A 7 -10.41 19.76 15.99
C ALA A 7 -9.00 19.16 16.20
N SER A 8 -8.49 18.37 15.25
CA SER A 8 -7.18 17.71 15.37
C SER A 8 -6.03 18.72 15.50
N LYS A 9 -5.16 18.60 16.49
CA LYS A 9 -3.96 19.47 16.57
C LYS A 9 -2.74 18.88 15.84
N ILE A 10 -2.72 17.56 15.75
CA ILE A 10 -1.63 16.78 15.16
C ILE A 10 -2.24 15.77 14.19
N ILE A 11 -1.61 15.61 13.04
CA ILE A 11 -1.94 14.58 12.04
C ILE A 11 -0.70 13.71 11.85
N ILE A 12 -0.87 12.41 12.03
CA ILE A 12 0.18 11.42 11.79
C ILE A 12 -0.15 10.74 10.46
N TRP A 13 0.81 10.74 9.55
CA TRP A 13 0.68 10.10 8.24
C TRP A 13 1.78 9.05 8.11
N ASP A 14 1.38 7.79 8.28
CA ASP A 14 2.24 6.64 8.04
C ASP A 14 2.28 6.25 6.56
N GLU A 15 3.42 5.77 6.10
CA GLU A 15 3.67 5.44 4.69
C GLU A 15 3.37 6.58 3.70
N CYS A 16 3.77 7.80 4.07
CA CYS A 16 3.51 9.00 3.27
C CYS A 16 4.20 8.98 1.89
N THR A 17 5.20 8.13 1.69
CA THR A 17 5.98 8.03 0.45
C THR A 17 5.19 7.46 -0.71
N MET A 18 4.15 6.69 -0.44
CA MET A 18 3.21 6.17 -1.44
C MET A 18 2.17 7.22 -1.88
N ALA A 19 2.07 8.35 -1.18
CA ALA A 19 1.10 9.38 -1.47
C ALA A 19 1.61 10.36 -2.54
N HIS A 20 0.73 10.69 -3.49
CA HIS A 20 0.99 11.74 -4.46
C HIS A 20 1.02 13.12 -3.76
N LYS A 21 1.95 14.02 -4.12
CA LYS A 21 2.10 15.37 -3.51
C LYS A 21 0.82 16.19 -3.45
N ARG A 22 -0.03 16.02 -4.47
CA ARG A 22 -1.36 16.64 -4.55
C ARG A 22 -2.24 16.29 -3.35
N ALA A 23 -2.09 15.11 -2.75
CA ALA A 23 -2.82 14.74 -1.54
C ALA A 23 -2.38 15.60 -0.34
N LEU A 24 -1.07 15.81 -0.17
CA LEU A 24 -0.53 16.70 0.87
C LEU A 24 -0.96 18.17 0.64
N GLU A 25 -0.94 18.62 -0.61
CA GLU A 25 -1.36 19.97 -0.99
C GLU A 25 -2.87 20.19 -0.79
N ALA A 26 -3.68 19.19 -1.14
CA ALA A 26 -5.12 19.20 -0.90
C ALA A 26 -5.45 19.17 0.60
N LEU A 27 -4.71 18.37 1.39
CA LEU A 27 -4.85 18.37 2.85
C LEU A 27 -4.55 19.75 3.43
N ASN A 28 -3.48 20.40 2.99
CA ASN A 28 -3.14 21.76 3.42
C ASN A 28 -4.24 22.77 3.06
N ARG A 29 -4.77 22.76 1.84
CA ARG A 29 -5.89 23.64 1.45
C ARG A 29 -7.12 23.39 2.33
N THR A 30 -7.50 22.12 2.47
CA THR A 30 -8.66 21.69 3.25
C THR A 30 -8.56 22.13 4.72
N LEU A 31 -7.39 22.01 5.34
CA LEU A 31 -7.21 22.42 6.74
C LEU A 31 -7.25 23.94 6.93
N LYS A 32 -6.75 24.70 5.96
CA LYS A 32 -6.87 26.17 5.98
C LYS A 32 -8.33 26.59 5.92
N ASP A 33 -9.09 25.98 5.00
CA ASP A 33 -10.50 26.28 4.79
C ASP A 33 -11.35 25.87 6.00
N LEU A 34 -11.17 24.65 6.52
CA LEU A 34 -11.94 24.13 7.66
C LEU A 34 -11.69 24.89 8.96
N ARG A 35 -10.53 25.53 9.12
CA ARG A 35 -10.14 26.24 10.35
C ARG A 35 -10.18 27.74 10.23
N ASN A 36 -10.44 28.24 9.02
CA ASN A 36 -10.33 29.66 8.70
C ASN A 36 -8.95 30.24 9.12
N ASP A 37 -7.88 29.50 8.83
CA ASP A 37 -6.50 29.84 9.22
C ASP A 37 -5.56 29.69 8.02
N SER A 38 -4.94 30.77 7.58
CA SER A 38 -4.10 30.81 6.38
C SER A 38 -2.69 30.21 6.57
N ARG A 39 -2.29 29.89 7.80
CA ARG A 39 -1.00 29.25 8.10
C ARG A 39 -0.91 27.86 7.45
N CYS A 40 0.32 27.35 7.28
CA CYS A 40 0.54 26.01 6.74
C CYS A 40 -0.29 24.97 7.53
N LEU A 41 -1.01 24.11 6.80
CA LEU A 41 -1.91 23.07 7.33
C LEU A 41 -2.97 23.61 8.32
N GLY A 42 -3.40 24.87 8.18
CA GLY A 42 -4.35 25.48 9.12
C GLY A 42 -3.83 25.48 10.57
N GLY A 43 -2.52 25.65 10.75
CA GLY A 43 -1.86 25.64 12.06
C GLY A 43 -1.67 24.25 12.69
N SER A 44 -2.04 23.17 12.00
CA SER A 44 -1.75 21.80 12.47
C SER A 44 -0.28 21.45 12.33
N MET A 45 0.19 20.65 13.28
CA MET A 45 1.41 19.87 13.09
C MET A 45 1.10 18.62 12.28
N ILE A 46 1.94 18.30 11.30
CA ILE A 46 1.91 17.02 10.60
C ILE A 46 3.21 16.27 10.86
N LEU A 47 3.09 14.98 11.14
CA LEU A 47 4.23 14.07 11.27
C LEU A 47 4.12 13.03 10.14
N LEU A 48 5.09 13.08 9.23
CA LEU A 48 5.17 12.22 8.06
C LEU A 48 6.16 11.09 8.34
N PHE A 49 5.73 9.84 8.18
CA PHE A 49 6.57 8.66 8.29
C PHE A 49 6.64 7.95 6.93
N GLY A 50 7.77 7.31 6.65
CA GLY A 50 7.98 6.52 5.44
C GLY A 50 9.43 6.53 4.99
N ASP A 51 9.78 5.61 4.10
CA ASP A 51 11.11 5.49 3.51
C ASP A 51 11.04 5.68 1.99
N PHE A 52 11.65 6.75 1.47
CA PHE A 52 11.64 7.05 0.03
C PHE A 52 12.49 6.08 -0.80
N ARG A 53 13.20 5.14 -0.15
CA ARG A 53 13.86 4.01 -0.81
C ARG A 53 12.92 2.83 -1.03
N GLN A 54 11.74 2.85 -0.41
CA GLN A 54 10.69 1.85 -0.59
C GLN A 54 9.71 2.30 -1.68
N THR A 55 8.42 2.00 -1.52
CA THR A 55 7.39 2.23 -2.53
C THR A 55 7.12 3.74 -2.70
N LEU A 56 7.28 4.20 -3.95
CA LEU A 56 6.88 5.53 -4.40
C LEU A 56 5.40 5.53 -4.84
N PRO A 57 4.79 6.69 -5.15
CA PRO A 57 3.40 6.72 -5.60
C PRO A 57 3.23 5.95 -6.91
N VAL A 58 2.27 5.03 -6.95
CA VAL A 58 1.96 4.26 -8.16
C VAL A 58 1.18 5.14 -9.14
N ILE A 59 1.76 5.39 -10.32
CA ILE A 59 1.11 6.12 -11.40
C ILE A 59 1.01 5.18 -12.60
N PRO A 60 -0.20 4.79 -13.05
CA PRO A 60 -0.33 3.91 -14.20
C PRO A 60 0.27 4.55 -15.46
N ARG A 61 1.14 3.82 -16.15
CA ARG A 61 1.75 4.23 -17.43
C ARG A 61 2.60 5.51 -17.32
N SER A 62 3.20 5.77 -16.15
CA SER A 62 4.12 6.89 -15.93
C SER A 62 5.51 6.66 -16.53
N THR A 63 6.21 7.78 -16.74
CA THR A 63 7.66 7.80 -16.84
C THR A 63 8.30 7.94 -15.45
N ALA A 64 9.59 7.63 -15.33
CA ALA A 64 10.34 7.87 -14.08
C ALA A 64 10.29 9.35 -13.63
N ALA A 65 10.24 10.29 -14.58
CA ALA A 65 10.09 11.71 -14.26
C ALA A 65 8.72 12.02 -13.63
N ASP A 66 7.65 11.37 -14.09
CA ASP A 66 6.31 11.54 -13.54
C ASP A 66 6.24 11.00 -12.10
N GLU A 67 6.85 9.85 -11.83
CA GLU A 67 6.93 9.25 -10.50
C GLU A 67 7.67 10.15 -9.51
N ILE A 68 8.84 10.67 -9.90
CA ILE A 68 9.61 11.61 -9.09
C ILE A 68 8.77 12.87 -8.84
N ASN A 69 8.12 13.40 -9.88
CA ASN A 69 7.29 14.59 -9.77
C ASN A 69 6.04 14.39 -8.89
N ALA A 70 5.54 13.17 -8.79
CA ALA A 70 4.42 12.80 -7.92
C ALA A 70 4.81 12.63 -6.46
N CYS A 71 6.07 12.31 -6.17
CA CYS A 71 6.56 12.16 -4.79
C CYS A 71 6.30 13.44 -3.97
N LEU A 72 6.33 13.33 -2.63
CA LEU A 72 6.15 14.49 -1.76
C LEU A 72 7.28 15.54 -1.88
N LYS A 73 8.50 15.11 -2.24
CA LYS A 73 9.69 15.98 -2.27
C LYS A 73 9.53 17.19 -3.21
N PRO A 74 8.97 17.06 -4.43
CA PRO A 74 8.69 18.21 -5.29
C PRO A 74 7.48 19.07 -4.90
N SER A 75 6.80 18.78 -3.78
CA SER A 75 5.72 19.66 -3.31
C SER A 75 6.26 21.00 -2.84
N ASN A 76 5.50 22.07 -3.07
CA ASN A 76 5.81 23.39 -2.51
C ASN A 76 5.86 23.39 -0.98
N LEU A 77 5.15 22.46 -0.34
CA LEU A 77 5.10 22.33 1.12
C LEU A 77 6.36 21.66 1.69
N TRP A 78 7.14 20.96 0.87
CA TRP A 78 8.31 20.22 1.32
C TRP A 78 9.39 21.11 1.93
N ARG A 79 9.45 22.39 1.51
CA ARG A 79 10.37 23.40 2.08
C ARG A 79 10.16 23.67 3.58
N TYR A 80 8.97 23.34 4.11
CA TYR A 80 8.63 23.51 5.53
C TYR A 80 8.86 22.24 6.35
N VAL A 81 9.32 21.15 5.72
CA VAL A 81 9.50 19.85 6.38
C VAL A 81 10.86 19.80 7.06
N ASN A 82 10.84 19.60 8.38
CA ASN A 82 12.03 19.25 9.15
C ASN A 82 12.26 17.74 9.07
N LYS A 83 13.46 17.33 8.64
CA LYS A 83 13.80 15.92 8.44
C LYS A 83 14.41 15.34 9.72
N LEU A 84 13.85 14.23 10.17
CA LEU A 84 14.40 13.40 11.23
C LEU A 84 14.69 12.02 10.63
N GLN A 85 15.79 11.40 11.02
CA GLN A 85 16.20 10.09 10.51
C GLN A 85 16.38 9.12 11.68
N LEU A 86 15.80 7.93 11.53
CA LEU A 86 16.03 6.80 12.43
C LEU A 86 17.15 5.95 11.83
N THR A 87 18.18 5.66 12.62
CA THR A 87 19.36 4.89 12.18
C THR A 87 19.35 3.46 12.71
N THR A 88 18.71 3.23 13.86
CA THR A 88 18.65 1.91 14.49
C THR A 88 17.41 1.15 14.02
N ASN A 89 17.63 0.00 13.36
CA ASN A 89 16.55 -0.93 13.05
C ASN A 89 16.15 -1.71 14.31
N MET A 90 15.10 -1.23 14.98
CA MET A 90 14.61 -1.86 16.20
C MET A 90 14.05 -3.27 15.97
N ARG A 91 13.54 -3.59 14.76
CA ARG A 91 13.05 -4.94 14.43
C ARG A 91 14.17 -5.97 14.51
N VAL A 92 15.37 -5.58 14.07
CA VAL A 92 16.61 -6.37 14.16
C VAL A 92 17.18 -6.34 15.58
N ALA A 93 17.31 -5.14 16.15
CA ALA A 93 17.95 -4.96 17.46
C ALA A 93 17.20 -5.66 18.61
N LEU A 94 15.87 -5.77 18.54
CA LEU A 94 15.07 -6.43 19.57
C LEU A 94 15.10 -7.96 19.50
N LEU A 95 15.46 -8.53 18.34
CA LEU A 95 15.50 -9.98 18.15
C LEU A 95 16.81 -10.60 18.68
N ASN A 96 17.83 -9.79 19.00
CA ASN A 96 19.16 -10.25 19.43
C ASN A 96 19.73 -11.36 18.51
N ASP A 97 19.30 -11.34 17.24
CA ASP A 97 19.46 -12.45 16.31
C ASP A 97 20.71 -12.23 15.47
N THR A 98 21.61 -13.21 15.47
CA THR A 98 22.83 -13.22 14.68
C THR A 98 22.56 -13.20 13.17
N PHE A 99 21.34 -13.54 12.73
CA PHE A 99 20.90 -13.53 11.32
C PHE A 99 20.20 -12.24 10.90
N ALA A 100 20.17 -11.22 11.75
CA ALA A 100 19.38 -10.02 11.48
C ALA A 100 19.93 -9.14 10.34
N GLU A 101 21.23 -9.26 10.02
CA GLU A 101 21.81 -8.73 8.78
C GLU A 101 21.27 -9.47 7.56
N ASP A 102 21.28 -10.80 7.55
CA ASP A 102 20.72 -11.63 6.47
C ASP A 102 19.23 -11.35 6.26
N PHE A 103 18.45 -11.18 7.33
CA PHE A 103 17.03 -10.83 7.24
C PHE A 103 16.82 -9.43 6.64
N SER A 104 17.71 -8.47 6.95
CA SER A 104 17.68 -7.14 6.34
C SER A 104 18.01 -7.18 4.86
N GLU A 105 18.96 -8.03 4.44
CA GLU A 105 19.26 -8.27 3.02
C GLU A 105 18.11 -9.01 2.30
N GLN A 106 17.46 -9.97 2.96
CA GLN A 106 16.28 -10.65 2.42
C GLN A 106 15.08 -9.71 2.26
N LEU A 107 14.89 -8.75 3.18
CA LEU A 107 13.90 -7.68 3.03
C LEU A 107 14.21 -6.73 1.86
N LEU A 108 15.47 -6.64 1.43
CA LEU A 108 15.85 -5.96 0.19
C LEU A 108 15.68 -6.85 -1.05
N THR A 109 15.56 -8.16 -0.87
CA THR A 109 15.25 -9.15 -1.91
C THR A 109 13.74 -9.20 -2.21
N ILE A 110 13.05 -8.07 -2.10
CA ILE A 110 11.68 -7.92 -2.60
C ILE A 110 11.76 -7.75 -4.12
N ALA A 111 11.02 -8.57 -4.85
CA ALA A 111 11.05 -8.50 -6.30
C ALA A 111 10.29 -7.26 -6.81
N ALA A 112 10.87 -6.54 -7.76
CA ALA A 112 10.36 -5.24 -8.23
C ALA A 112 9.02 -5.36 -9.01
N LYS A 113 8.69 -6.55 -9.52
CA LYS A 113 7.45 -6.80 -10.26
C LYS A 113 6.63 -7.85 -9.55
N ASN A 114 5.30 -7.66 -9.55
CA ASN A 114 4.36 -8.65 -9.03
C ASN A 114 4.56 -10.03 -9.66
N LYS A 115 4.86 -10.10 -10.96
CA LYS A 115 5.16 -11.36 -11.64
C LYS A 115 6.32 -12.14 -10.98
N ASP A 116 7.40 -11.44 -10.65
CA ASP A 116 8.57 -12.05 -10.03
C ASP A 116 8.24 -12.50 -8.59
N VAL A 117 7.37 -11.75 -7.88
CA VAL A 117 6.82 -12.15 -6.58
C VAL A 117 5.92 -13.39 -6.71
N ASP A 118 5.10 -13.48 -7.74
CA ASP A 118 4.23 -14.63 -8.00
C ASP A 118 5.03 -15.90 -8.27
N ASP A 119 6.12 -15.80 -9.05
CA ASP A 119 7.04 -16.90 -9.31
C ASP A 119 7.73 -17.37 -8.01
N LEU A 120 8.17 -16.44 -7.16
CA LEU A 120 8.74 -16.76 -5.84
C LEU A 120 7.71 -17.43 -4.92
N ASN A 121 6.50 -16.89 -4.85
CA ASN A 121 5.40 -17.46 -4.06
C ASN A 121 5.09 -18.89 -4.53
N TYR A 122 5.08 -19.14 -5.84
CA TYR A 122 4.89 -20.46 -6.40
C TYR A 122 6.01 -21.44 -6.01
N ILE A 123 7.28 -21.01 -6.05
CA ILE A 123 8.42 -21.82 -5.63
C ILE A 123 8.32 -22.17 -4.14
N ILE A 124 8.00 -21.20 -3.29
CA ILE A 124 7.85 -21.41 -1.84
C ILE A 124 6.69 -22.38 -1.55
N GLN A 125 5.55 -22.20 -2.21
CA GLN A 125 4.41 -23.11 -2.09
C GLN A 125 4.75 -24.55 -2.49
N ASN A 126 5.60 -24.76 -3.49
CA ASN A 126 6.02 -26.09 -3.90
C ASN A 126 6.99 -26.76 -2.91
N LYS A 127 7.68 -25.99 -2.07
CA LYS A 127 8.52 -26.53 -1.00
C LYS A 127 7.70 -27.05 0.19
N ILE A 128 6.46 -26.60 0.35
CA ILE A 128 5.55 -27.12 1.39
C ILE A 128 5.05 -28.51 0.95
N ILE A 129 5.27 -29.52 1.79
CA ILE A 129 4.97 -30.94 1.47
C ILE A 129 3.46 -31.25 1.60
N GLU A 130 2.71 -30.37 2.27
CA GLU A 130 1.28 -30.53 2.53
C GLU A 130 0.40 -30.54 1.28
N THR A 131 -0.82 -31.05 1.48
CA THR A 131 -1.82 -31.17 0.41
C THR A 131 -2.26 -29.79 -0.08
N MET A 132 -2.30 -29.62 -1.41
CA MET A 132 -2.77 -28.39 -2.05
C MET A 132 -4.29 -28.34 -2.06
N HIS A 133 -4.86 -27.29 -1.47
CA HIS A 133 -6.28 -26.96 -1.53
C HIS A 133 -6.51 -25.84 -2.54
N SER A 134 -7.57 -25.95 -3.34
CA SER A 134 -7.95 -24.97 -4.35
C SER A 134 -9.29 -24.35 -4.01
N PHE A 135 -9.33 -23.03 -3.99
CA PHE A 135 -10.51 -22.21 -3.73
C PHE A 135 -10.81 -21.38 -4.98
N LYS A 136 -11.99 -21.59 -5.58
CA LYS A 136 -12.41 -20.90 -6.80
C LYS A 136 -13.36 -19.76 -6.48
N SER A 137 -13.14 -18.58 -7.04
CA SER A 137 -14.10 -17.47 -6.96
C SER A 137 -15.36 -17.79 -7.77
N ILE A 138 -16.44 -17.08 -7.45
CA ILE A 138 -17.70 -17.13 -8.19
C ILE A 138 -18.01 -15.70 -8.61
N ASP A 139 -17.74 -15.40 -9.88
CA ASP A 139 -17.94 -14.07 -10.47
C ASP A 139 -19.19 -14.06 -11.35
N ARG A 140 -19.96 -12.97 -11.28
CA ARG A 140 -21.20 -12.80 -12.05
C ARG A 140 -21.30 -11.39 -12.60
N VAL A 141 -21.83 -11.29 -13.82
CA VAL A 141 -22.19 -10.00 -14.42
C VAL A 141 -23.46 -9.48 -13.72
N THR A 142 -23.45 -8.22 -13.32
CA THR A 142 -24.60 -7.60 -12.64
C THR A 142 -25.72 -7.21 -13.59
N ASN A 143 -25.40 -7.01 -14.89
CA ASN A 143 -26.35 -6.71 -15.95
C ASN A 143 -26.58 -7.95 -16.83
N GLU A 144 -27.79 -8.51 -16.81
CA GLU A 144 -28.11 -9.74 -17.54
C GLU A 144 -28.07 -9.55 -19.06
N ASP A 145 -28.34 -8.33 -19.55
CA ASP A 145 -28.29 -8.00 -20.99
C ASP A 145 -26.88 -8.06 -21.58
N GLU A 146 -25.84 -8.00 -20.72
CA GLU A 146 -24.44 -8.08 -21.11
C GLU A 146 -23.82 -9.45 -20.80
N ALA A 147 -24.58 -10.39 -20.20
CA ALA A 147 -24.06 -11.68 -19.77
C ALA A 147 -23.52 -12.52 -20.94
N THR A 148 -24.08 -12.37 -22.14
CA THR A 148 -23.58 -13.03 -23.36
C THR A 148 -22.23 -12.48 -23.85
N ASN A 149 -21.86 -11.27 -23.46
CA ASN A 149 -20.61 -10.63 -23.88
C ASN A 149 -19.41 -11.04 -23.01
N TYR A 150 -19.66 -11.61 -21.83
CA TYR A 150 -18.64 -11.95 -20.85
C TYR A 150 -18.71 -13.45 -20.49
N PRO A 151 -18.08 -14.32 -21.28
CA PRO A 151 -18.05 -15.76 -20.99
C PRO A 151 -17.33 -16.05 -19.67
N ILE A 152 -17.65 -17.18 -19.04
CA ILE A 152 -17.10 -17.54 -17.72
C ILE A 152 -15.57 -17.69 -17.76
N GLU A 153 -15.00 -18.11 -18.88
CA GLU A 153 -13.56 -18.20 -19.09
C GLU A 153 -12.90 -16.82 -19.03
N PHE A 154 -13.58 -15.79 -19.56
CA PHE A 154 -13.11 -14.41 -19.46
C PHE A 154 -13.15 -13.94 -18.01
N LEU A 155 -14.25 -14.17 -17.29
CA LEU A 155 -14.37 -13.81 -15.87
C LEU A 155 -13.30 -14.49 -15.01
N ASN A 156 -13.06 -15.79 -15.24
CA ASN A 156 -12.04 -16.56 -14.51
C ASN A 156 -10.61 -16.13 -14.84
N SER A 157 -10.40 -15.38 -15.92
CA SER A 157 -9.09 -14.86 -16.33
C SER A 157 -8.79 -13.46 -15.79
N LEU A 158 -9.76 -12.82 -15.12
CA LEU A 158 -9.58 -11.47 -14.59
C LEU A 158 -8.55 -11.45 -13.46
N ASP A 159 -7.50 -10.67 -13.67
CA ASP A 159 -6.49 -10.35 -12.66
C ASP A 159 -6.63 -8.86 -12.29
N VAL A 160 -7.40 -8.61 -11.23
CA VAL A 160 -7.78 -7.25 -10.81
C VAL A 160 -6.97 -6.86 -9.57
N PRO A 161 -6.28 -5.71 -9.57
CA PRO A 161 -5.53 -5.24 -8.41
C PRO A 161 -6.40 -5.17 -7.14
N GLY A 162 -5.92 -5.77 -6.05
CA GLY A 162 -6.61 -5.78 -4.76
C GLY A 162 -7.68 -6.87 -4.60
N LEU A 163 -7.80 -7.79 -5.57
CA LEU A 163 -8.58 -9.01 -5.45
C LEU A 163 -7.67 -10.25 -5.55
N PRO A 164 -8.00 -11.35 -4.87
CA PRO A 164 -7.33 -12.62 -5.11
C PRO A 164 -7.67 -13.14 -6.51
N LEU A 165 -6.76 -13.91 -7.10
CA LEU A 165 -6.99 -14.62 -8.36
C LEU A 165 -8.21 -15.56 -8.26
N HIS A 166 -8.85 -15.81 -9.40
CA HIS A 166 -10.00 -16.72 -9.48
C HIS A 166 -9.73 -18.08 -8.81
N ASN A 167 -8.57 -18.68 -9.07
CA ASN A 167 -8.17 -19.93 -8.45
C ASN A 167 -7.05 -19.71 -7.42
N LEU A 168 -7.43 -19.57 -6.16
CA LEU A 168 -6.50 -19.45 -5.05
C LEU A 168 -6.07 -20.85 -4.58
N ARG A 169 -4.78 -21.15 -4.69
CA ARG A 169 -4.20 -22.44 -4.29
C ARG A 169 -3.35 -22.27 -3.04
N LEU A 170 -3.66 -23.01 -1.98
CA LEU A 170 -3.00 -22.90 -0.67
C LEU A 170 -2.71 -24.28 -0.08
N LYS A 171 -1.64 -24.37 0.70
CA LYS A 171 -1.30 -25.53 1.53
C LYS A 171 -1.35 -25.18 3.01
N VAL A 172 -1.57 -26.17 3.87
CA VAL A 172 -1.39 -25.99 5.32
C VAL A 172 0.06 -25.53 5.59
N GLY A 173 0.23 -24.44 6.35
CA GLY A 173 1.52 -23.79 6.56
C GLY A 173 1.86 -22.64 5.59
N SER A 174 0.98 -22.33 4.62
CA SER A 174 1.15 -21.15 3.76
C SER A 174 1.06 -19.85 4.55
N VAL A 175 1.98 -18.92 4.32
CA VAL A 175 1.86 -17.54 4.80
C VAL A 175 0.87 -16.80 3.89
N VAL A 176 -0.16 -16.20 4.49
CA VAL A 176 -1.20 -15.45 3.77
C VAL A 176 -1.35 -14.05 4.33
N ILE A 177 -1.70 -13.10 3.46
CA ILE A 177 -2.01 -11.72 3.83
C ILE A 177 -3.50 -11.47 3.58
N MET A 178 -4.14 -10.85 4.56
CA MET A 178 -5.54 -10.44 4.48
C MET A 178 -5.67 -9.17 3.64
N LEU A 179 -6.44 -9.24 2.54
CA LEU A 179 -6.66 -8.08 1.66
C LEU A 179 -7.82 -7.17 2.10
N ARG A 180 -8.61 -7.59 3.10
CA ARG A 180 -9.76 -6.83 3.61
C ARG A 180 -9.91 -7.01 5.11
N ASN A 181 -10.41 -5.97 5.78
CA ASN A 181 -10.79 -6.05 7.18
C ASN A 181 -12.02 -6.96 7.35
N ILE A 182 -11.94 -7.97 8.21
CA ILE A 182 -13.06 -8.88 8.51
C ILE A 182 -14.16 -8.15 9.28
N ASN A 183 -13.77 -7.31 10.24
CA ASN A 183 -14.70 -6.59 11.10
C ASN A 183 -14.76 -5.12 10.69
N GLN A 184 -15.62 -4.79 9.73
CA GLN A 184 -15.91 -3.39 9.42
C GLN A 184 -16.81 -2.80 10.51
N PRO A 185 -16.46 -1.65 11.12
CA PRO A 185 -17.37 -0.95 12.01
C PRO A 185 -18.60 -0.53 11.19
N LYS A 186 -19.81 -0.85 11.69
CA LYS A 186 -21.05 -0.39 11.10
C LYS A 186 -21.10 1.14 11.24
N LEU A 187 -21.11 1.83 10.11
CA LEU A 187 -21.36 3.27 10.03
C LEU A 187 -22.84 3.56 10.28
#